data_AF-A0AAE0VQX9-F1
#
_entry.id   AF-A0AAE0VQX9-F1
#
_cell.length_a   1.000
_cell.length_b   1.000
_cell.length_c   1.000
_cell.angle_alpha   90.00
_cell.angle_beta   90.00
_cell.angle_gamma   90.00
#
_symmetry.space_group_name_H-M   'P 1'
#
loop_
_entity.id
_entity.type
_entity.pdbx_description
1 polymer ?
#
loop_
_entity_poly.entity_id
_entity_poly.type
_entity_poly.pdbx_seq_one_letter_code
_entity_poly.pdbx_strand_id
1 'polypeptide(L)'
;MLKTSYTEFGATSPIILTSSGARPKLTLPFKFNGGKTKKDGPKKKVTIADSVMVQLSLDSDEEGVLVKAPSEKFQLRNPIRPYVTSTSEDFEEERNFLSENIFPVLNQQCQLRGCAFSPTDVQWQPGDKVTLTGQLLRLNLDCISKCSPFFICLLGQTYGPFRSADSPKLQKDVISFPSDADWLDRNYTVAASAGYSWILHDSRQNCSITELEIIQAAFLSDNRYCYFYYRQPEHLDAKLEGLSNEERDILMKKFLPSSEDGDFKIRDLKQRIVKKGISVKYFRTLEELGDHVLKDWSMVVDEIYPPLVNAPGVIEIEEYREWIAHESFAENCRQVFITSPDLNCIMEELTSFAIGVLDEQYSEMEISIPVQPRYRNYSISSILRKPSSSELKEKSLMVLTGDRGSGKSTLVANWLKQFKEENPEVKLIFHFVGSSGRSRDISVFLRHCIKDLRQEYLKDGTCHLLSQVHCQIIKC
;
A
#
# COMPACT_ATOMS: atom_id res chain seq x y z
N MET A 1 17.24 -0.14 6.89
CA MET A 1 16.36 -1.18 7.47
C MET A 1 15.54 -0.55 8.59
N LEU A 2 14.34 -0.09 8.26
CA LEU A 2 13.31 0.30 9.24
C LEU A 2 12.30 -0.86 9.30
N LYS A 3 11.84 -1.20 10.50
CA LYS A 3 10.76 -2.19 10.68
C LYS A 3 9.43 -1.48 10.50
N THR A 4 8.81 -1.60 9.33
CA THR A 4 7.36 -1.43 9.22
C THR A 4 6.69 -2.62 9.91
N SER A 5 5.85 -2.36 10.90
CA SER A 5 5.03 -3.34 11.60
C SER A 5 4.04 -4.00 10.64
N TYR A 6 4.35 -5.22 10.19
CA TYR A 6 3.36 -6.11 9.62
C TYR A 6 2.82 -7.00 10.74
N THR A 7 1.52 -6.87 11.01
CA THR A 7 0.77 -7.74 11.93
C THR A 7 1.00 -9.21 11.60
N GLU A 8 1.51 -9.97 12.57
CA GLU A 8 1.74 -11.40 12.43
C GLU A 8 0.41 -12.16 12.36
N PHE A 9 0.14 -12.85 11.26
CA PHE A 9 -0.86 -13.91 11.22
C PHE A 9 -0.15 -15.28 11.24
N GLY A 10 -0.67 -16.15 12.11
CA GLY A 10 0.03 -17.32 12.61
C GLY A 10 0.43 -18.37 11.57
N ALA A 11 1.51 -19.08 11.88
CA ALA A 11 2.06 -20.14 11.06
C ALA A 11 1.06 -21.31 10.85
N THR A 12 0.92 -21.75 9.59
CA THR A 12 0.45 -23.10 9.26
C THR A 12 1.35 -23.71 8.20
N SER A 13 1.78 -24.95 8.43
CA SER A 13 2.76 -25.65 7.60
C SER A 13 2.21 -25.97 6.20
N PRO A 14 3.02 -25.88 5.13
CA PRO A 14 2.59 -26.29 3.80
C PRO A 14 2.37 -27.81 3.74
N ILE A 15 1.18 -28.22 3.27
CA ILE A 15 0.83 -29.61 3.01
C ILE A 15 1.63 -30.09 1.79
N ILE A 16 2.50 -31.08 2.00
CA ILE A 16 3.30 -31.69 0.93
C ILE A 16 2.51 -32.86 0.33
N LEU A 17 2.04 -32.71 -0.91
CA LEU A 17 1.58 -33.83 -1.73
C LEU A 17 2.76 -34.41 -2.52
N THR A 18 3.31 -35.55 -2.06
CA THR A 18 4.30 -36.33 -2.83
C THR A 18 3.63 -37.45 -3.63
N SER A 19 3.96 -37.56 -4.92
CA SER A 19 3.81 -38.82 -5.67
C SER A 19 5.16 -39.39 -6.11
N SER A 20 5.63 -40.38 -5.37
CA SER A 20 6.46 -41.51 -5.82
C SER A 20 7.52 -41.29 -6.92
N GLY A 21 8.78 -41.11 -6.51
CA GLY A 21 10.00 -41.28 -7.32
C GLY A 21 11.20 -41.43 -6.40
N ALA A 22 12.04 -42.45 -6.57
CA ALA A 22 13.02 -42.85 -5.55
C ALA A 22 14.15 -41.82 -5.31
N ARG A 23 14.50 -41.62 -4.03
CA ARG A 23 15.70 -40.90 -3.58
C ARG A 23 16.78 -41.90 -3.16
N PRO A 24 18.06 -41.50 -3.07
CA PRO A 24 18.90 -41.84 -1.93
C PRO A 24 18.69 -40.80 -0.80
N LYS A 25 18.46 -41.29 0.43
CA LYS A 25 18.43 -40.45 1.65
C LYS A 25 19.66 -40.78 2.51
N LEU A 26 20.28 -39.77 3.13
CA LEU A 26 20.88 -39.96 4.46
C LEU A 26 19.81 -39.73 5.53
N THR A 27 19.90 -40.44 6.65
CA THR A 27 18.96 -40.30 7.78
C THR A 27 19.67 -40.69 9.08
N LEU A 28 19.45 -39.91 10.13
CA LEU A 28 19.64 -40.36 11.52
C LEU A 28 18.34 -40.13 12.31
N PRO A 29 18.07 -40.93 13.37
CA PRO A 29 16.70 -41.18 13.81
C PRO A 29 16.36 -40.61 15.18
N PHE A 30 15.10 -40.25 15.42
CA PHE A 30 14.45 -40.41 16.73
C PHE A 30 12.95 -40.68 16.57
N LYS A 31 12.42 -41.56 17.42
CA LYS A 31 10.99 -41.91 17.55
C LYS A 31 10.38 -41.15 18.72
N PHE A 32 9.08 -40.86 18.68
CA PHE A 32 8.21 -41.01 19.86
C PHE A 32 6.77 -41.38 19.44
N ASN A 33 5.92 -41.73 20.42
CA ASN A 33 4.88 -42.77 20.30
C ASN A 33 3.50 -42.28 20.83
N GLY A 34 2.41 -42.85 20.31
CA GLY A 34 1.04 -42.75 20.88
C GLY A 34 0.22 -41.50 20.47
N GLY A 35 -1.12 -41.53 20.40
CA GLY A 35 -2.08 -42.60 20.68
C GLY A 35 -3.45 -42.36 20.02
N LYS A 36 -4.38 -43.33 20.11
CA LYS A 36 -5.70 -43.32 19.43
C LYS A 36 -6.84 -42.83 20.33
N THR A 37 -7.91 -42.27 19.75
CA THR A 37 -9.32 -42.58 20.12
C THR A 37 -10.34 -42.14 19.06
N LYS A 38 -11.53 -42.79 19.05
CA LYS A 38 -12.75 -42.43 18.29
C LYS A 38 -13.66 -41.55 19.19
N LYS A 39 -14.87 -41.03 18.85
CA LYS A 39 -15.93 -41.42 17.88
C LYS A 39 -17.08 -40.37 17.83
N ASP A 40 -18.00 -40.56 16.87
CA ASP A 40 -19.43 -40.15 16.83
C ASP A 40 -19.84 -38.68 16.51
N GLY A 41 -21.02 -38.54 15.85
CA GLY A 41 -21.62 -37.29 15.33
C GLY A 41 -22.80 -36.74 16.16
N PRO A 42 -23.73 -35.93 15.61
CA PRO A 42 -24.63 -36.39 14.52
C PRO A 42 -25.03 -35.33 13.45
N LYS A 43 -25.86 -35.75 12.47
CA LYS A 43 -26.42 -34.94 11.37
C LYS A 43 -27.75 -34.25 11.74
N LYS A 44 -28.04 -33.07 11.16
CA LYS A 44 -29.42 -32.57 10.92
C LYS A 44 -29.53 -31.89 9.54
N LYS A 45 -30.69 -32.06 8.88
CA LYS A 45 -31.11 -31.41 7.62
C LYS A 45 -31.84 -30.10 7.88
N VAL A 46 -31.82 -29.15 6.93
CA VAL A 46 -32.86 -28.12 6.74
C VAL A 46 -33.10 -27.89 5.23
N THR A 47 -34.35 -27.55 4.89
CA THR A 47 -34.92 -27.25 3.56
C THR A 47 -36.20 -26.40 3.80
N ILE A 48 -36.82 -25.63 2.89
CA ILE A 48 -36.71 -25.43 1.42
C ILE A 48 -36.81 -23.88 1.13
N ALA A 49 -36.94 -23.49 -0.14
CA ALA A 49 -37.65 -22.32 -0.71
C ALA A 49 -36.83 -21.05 -1.02
N ASP A 50 -37.04 -20.34 -2.13
CA ASP A 50 -37.75 -20.66 -3.39
C ASP A 50 -37.10 -19.89 -4.56
N SER A 51 -37.03 -20.49 -5.75
CA SER A 51 -36.40 -19.85 -6.93
C SER A 51 -37.41 -19.03 -7.73
N VAL A 52 -37.25 -17.70 -7.76
CA VAL A 52 -38.01 -16.83 -8.68
C VAL A 52 -37.45 -16.96 -10.10
N MET A 53 -38.17 -17.68 -10.95
CA MET A 53 -37.93 -17.72 -12.39
C MET A 53 -38.43 -16.41 -13.03
N VAL A 54 -37.52 -15.60 -13.57
CA VAL A 54 -37.90 -14.50 -14.48
C VAL A 54 -37.97 -15.05 -15.90
N GLN A 55 -39.17 -15.15 -16.45
CA GLN A 55 -39.35 -15.44 -17.87
C GLN A 55 -38.96 -14.21 -18.70
N LEU A 56 -37.96 -14.35 -19.56
CA LEU A 56 -37.70 -13.40 -20.64
C LEU A 56 -38.58 -13.79 -21.83
N SER A 57 -39.64 -13.02 -22.05
CA SER A 57 -40.43 -13.06 -23.28
C SER A 57 -39.63 -12.44 -24.43
N LEU A 58 -39.48 -13.20 -25.51
CA LEU A 58 -38.92 -12.71 -26.77
C LEU A 58 -40.05 -12.22 -27.66
N ASP A 59 -40.24 -10.91 -27.74
CA ASP A 59 -40.95 -10.26 -28.84
C ASP A 59 -39.92 -9.53 -29.72
N SER A 60 -40.18 -9.48 -31.02
CA SER A 60 -39.19 -9.18 -32.06
C SER A 60 -39.20 -7.72 -32.53
N ASP A 61 -38.16 -7.39 -33.31
CA ASP A 61 -38.11 -6.29 -34.28
C ASP A 61 -38.04 -4.84 -33.74
N GLU A 62 -36.81 -4.35 -33.51
CA GLU A 62 -36.43 -2.99 -33.94
C GLU A 62 -34.90 -2.87 -34.18
N GLU A 63 -34.49 -1.87 -34.96
CA GLU A 63 -33.19 -1.85 -35.63
C GLU A 63 -31.97 -1.73 -34.69
N GLY A 64 -30.92 -2.50 -35.01
CA GLY A 64 -29.71 -2.62 -34.19
C GLY A 64 -28.81 -1.38 -34.21
N VAL A 65 -29.10 -0.39 -33.35
CA VAL A 65 -28.09 0.56 -32.90
C VAL A 65 -27.11 -0.19 -32.00
N LEU A 66 -25.96 -0.58 -32.57
CA LEU A 66 -24.88 -1.25 -31.86
C LEU A 66 -24.24 -0.29 -30.86
N VAL A 67 -24.81 -0.19 -29.66
CA VAL A 67 -24.22 0.54 -28.53
C VAL A 67 -22.91 -0.16 -28.18
N LYS A 68 -21.80 0.39 -28.69
CA LYS A 68 -20.45 -0.03 -28.29
C LYS A 68 -20.37 0.11 -26.77
N ALA A 69 -20.31 -1.03 -26.07
CA ALA A 69 -20.00 -1.05 -24.65
C ALA A 69 -18.70 -0.25 -24.45
N PRO A 70 -18.69 0.81 -23.63
CA PRO A 70 -17.49 1.60 -23.43
C PRO A 70 -16.41 0.67 -22.89
N SER A 71 -15.27 0.60 -23.58
CA SER A 71 -14.12 -0.12 -23.08
C SER A 71 -13.50 0.69 -21.95
N GLU A 72 -14.14 0.66 -20.78
CA GLU A 72 -13.62 1.23 -19.54
C GLU A 72 -12.36 0.45 -19.14
N LYS A 73 -11.22 0.85 -19.74
CA LYS A 73 -9.90 0.57 -19.16
C LYS A 73 -9.91 1.27 -17.80
N PHE A 74 -9.91 0.49 -16.72
CA PHE A 74 -9.82 1.02 -15.37
C PHE A 74 -8.60 1.94 -15.29
N GLN A 75 -8.82 3.23 -15.00
CA GLN A 75 -7.76 4.20 -14.83
C GLN A 75 -7.40 4.27 -13.35
N LEU A 76 -6.14 3.97 -13.02
CA LEU A 76 -5.64 4.11 -11.67
C LEU A 76 -5.62 5.60 -11.34
N ARG A 77 -6.39 6.00 -10.33
CA ARG A 77 -6.41 7.37 -9.82
C ARG A 77 -5.37 7.52 -8.72
N ASN A 78 -4.75 8.70 -8.62
CA ASN A 78 -3.73 8.97 -7.61
C ASN A 78 -4.25 8.67 -6.20
N PRO A 79 -3.49 7.97 -5.34
CA PRO A 79 -3.92 7.64 -3.99
C PRO A 79 -4.11 8.91 -3.15
N ILE A 80 -5.14 8.89 -2.29
CA ILE A 80 -5.30 9.91 -1.25
C ILE A 80 -4.36 9.52 -0.11
N ARG A 81 -3.31 10.34 0.07
CA ARG A 81 -2.18 10.07 0.97
C ARG A 81 -2.02 11.19 1.99
N PRO A 82 -2.79 11.21 3.09
CA PRO A 82 -2.52 12.12 4.18
C PRO A 82 -1.21 11.78 4.87
N TYR A 83 -0.40 12.80 5.17
CA TYR A 83 0.59 12.70 6.23
C TYR A 83 -0.13 12.78 7.58
N VAL A 84 0.15 11.85 8.48
CA VAL A 84 -0.41 11.84 9.84
C VAL A 84 0.67 12.31 10.81
N THR A 85 0.40 13.41 11.53
CA THR A 85 1.26 13.91 12.61
C THR A 85 0.52 13.96 13.95
N SER A 86 1.28 13.71 15.00
CA SER A 86 0.94 13.96 16.38
C SER A 86 2.21 14.28 17.15
N THR A 87 2.07 14.68 18.41
CA THR A 87 3.12 14.49 19.41
C THR A 87 3.40 12.98 19.60
N SER A 88 4.66 12.61 19.86
CA SER A 88 5.16 11.24 19.65
C SER A 88 4.73 10.21 20.70
N GLU A 89 4.50 10.65 21.93
CA GLU A 89 4.28 9.74 23.05
C GLU A 89 2.79 9.53 23.36
N ASP A 90 1.97 10.58 23.25
CA ASP A 90 0.62 10.63 23.81
C ASP A 90 -0.53 10.32 22.84
N PHE A 91 -0.24 9.95 21.59
CA PHE A 91 -1.27 9.64 20.56
C PHE A 91 -1.18 8.23 19.96
N GLU A 92 -0.47 7.33 20.63
CA GLU A 92 -0.29 5.93 20.19
C GLU A 92 -1.63 5.19 20.06
N GLU A 93 -2.52 5.34 21.04
CA GLU A 93 -3.84 4.68 21.05
C GLU A 93 -4.74 5.22 19.94
N GLU A 94 -4.80 6.54 19.79
CA GLU A 94 -5.54 7.22 18.73
C GLU A 94 -5.04 6.82 17.33
N ARG A 95 -3.71 6.78 17.11
CA ARG A 95 -3.12 6.37 15.82
C ARG A 95 -3.39 4.91 15.52
N ASN A 96 -3.23 4.02 16.50
CA ASN A 96 -3.55 2.60 16.35
C ASN A 96 -5.04 2.42 16.00
N PHE A 97 -5.95 3.07 16.74
CA PHE A 97 -7.39 3.05 16.46
C PHE A 97 -7.73 3.53 15.04
N LEU A 98 -7.15 4.65 14.59
CA LEU A 98 -7.32 5.14 13.23
C LEU A 98 -6.81 4.13 12.19
N SER A 99 -5.66 3.51 12.43
CA SER A 99 -5.03 2.55 11.52
C SER A 99 -5.80 1.23 11.39
N GLU A 100 -6.39 0.74 12.48
CA GLU A 100 -7.08 -0.54 12.55
C GLU A 100 -8.57 -0.43 12.15
N ASN A 101 -9.23 0.70 12.44
CA ASN A 101 -10.69 0.82 12.33
C ASN A 101 -11.15 1.82 11.26
N ILE A 102 -10.45 2.96 11.09
CA ILE A 102 -10.96 4.09 10.28
C ILE A 102 -10.34 4.13 8.88
N PHE A 103 -9.01 4.05 8.80
CA PHE A 103 -8.28 4.07 7.53
C PHE A 103 -8.64 2.87 6.62
N PRO A 104 -8.94 1.65 7.11
CA PRO A 104 -9.43 0.56 6.26
C PRO A 104 -10.79 0.86 5.61
N VAL A 105 -11.71 1.51 6.32
CA VAL A 105 -13.03 1.91 5.79
C VAL A 105 -12.89 2.99 4.72
N LEU A 106 -12.05 4.01 4.96
CA LEU A 106 -11.71 5.03 3.97
C LEU A 106 -11.01 4.42 2.74
N ASN A 107 -10.12 3.43 2.94
CA ASN A 107 -9.48 2.73 1.84
C ASN A 107 -10.48 1.92 1.01
N GLN A 108 -11.45 1.26 1.64
CA GLN A 108 -12.53 0.59 0.91
C GLN A 108 -13.31 1.61 0.06
N GLN A 109 -13.66 2.78 0.59
CA GLN A 109 -14.31 3.84 -0.19
C GLN A 109 -13.45 4.31 -1.38
N CYS A 110 -12.15 4.51 -1.20
CA CYS A 110 -11.21 4.84 -2.28
C CYS A 110 -11.13 3.74 -3.34
N GLN A 111 -11.07 2.47 -2.94
CA GLN A 111 -10.99 1.34 -3.87
C GLN A 111 -12.20 1.26 -4.80
N LEU A 112 -13.41 1.56 -4.30
CA LEU A 112 -14.62 1.66 -5.12
C LEU A 112 -14.52 2.75 -6.21
N ARG A 113 -13.59 3.71 -6.07
CA ARG A 113 -13.37 4.85 -6.99
C ARG A 113 -12.07 4.74 -7.81
N GLY A 114 -11.31 3.66 -7.66
CA GLY A 114 -10.10 3.39 -8.46
C GLY A 114 -8.84 4.05 -7.91
N CYS A 115 -8.84 4.46 -6.65
CA CYS A 115 -7.67 4.92 -5.90
C CYS A 115 -7.48 4.07 -4.63
N ALA A 116 -6.46 4.39 -3.84
CA ALA A 116 -6.27 3.86 -2.49
C ALA A 116 -6.26 5.00 -1.46
N PHE A 117 -6.66 4.71 -0.23
CA PHE A 117 -6.38 5.57 0.92
C PHE A 117 -5.11 5.04 1.58
N SER A 118 -4.03 5.81 1.50
CA SER A 118 -2.66 5.37 1.83
C SER A 118 -2.01 6.38 2.78
N PRO A 119 -2.40 6.40 4.07
CA PRO A 119 -1.86 7.33 5.05
C PRO A 119 -0.36 7.07 5.26
N THR A 120 0.42 8.14 5.38
CA THR A 120 1.84 8.10 5.73
C THR A 120 1.98 8.44 7.20
N ASP A 121 2.17 7.40 8.02
CA ASP A 121 2.24 7.49 9.48
C ASP A 121 3.68 7.21 9.95
N VAL A 122 4.50 8.27 10.12
CA VAL A 122 5.88 8.12 10.60
C VAL A 122 5.86 8.02 12.12
N GLN A 123 6.03 6.82 12.64
CA GLN A 123 6.21 6.57 14.08
C GLN A 123 7.70 6.63 14.43
N TRP A 124 8.03 7.30 15.53
CA TRP A 124 9.40 7.53 15.99
C TRP A 124 9.40 7.79 17.50
N GLN A 125 10.50 7.42 18.16
CA GLN A 125 10.76 7.73 19.56
C GLN A 125 12.14 8.40 19.74
N PRO A 126 12.30 9.31 20.72
CA PRO A 126 13.61 9.86 21.06
C PRO A 126 14.62 8.74 21.37
N GLY A 127 15.76 8.73 20.69
CA GLY A 127 16.78 7.68 20.80
C GLY A 127 16.77 6.64 19.68
N ASP A 128 15.75 6.62 18.82
CA ASP A 128 15.77 5.78 17.62
C ASP A 128 16.93 6.14 16.68
N LYS A 129 17.42 5.17 15.91
CA LYS A 129 18.54 5.38 14.94
C LYS A 129 18.32 6.57 14.00
N VAL A 130 17.07 6.82 13.58
CA VAL A 130 16.72 7.96 12.70
C VAL A 130 16.82 9.30 13.45
N THR A 131 16.46 9.35 14.73
CA THR A 131 16.63 10.56 15.56
C THR A 131 18.11 10.84 15.85
N LEU A 132 18.88 9.81 16.23
CA LEU A 132 20.31 9.94 16.57
C LEU A 132 21.18 10.33 15.37
N THR A 133 20.79 9.93 14.16
CA THR A 133 21.46 10.34 12.90
C THR A 133 21.00 11.70 12.37
N GLY A 134 20.08 12.39 13.06
CA GLY A 134 19.57 13.69 12.65
C GLY A 134 18.61 13.66 11.45
N GLN A 135 18.14 12.50 11.01
CA GLN A 135 17.36 12.40 9.76
C GLN A 135 15.84 12.47 9.95
N LEU A 136 15.32 12.47 11.19
CA LEU A 136 13.87 12.46 11.45
C LEU A 136 13.18 13.68 10.85
N LEU A 137 13.58 14.89 11.25
CA LEU A 137 12.86 16.10 10.83
C LEU A 137 12.92 16.28 9.29
N ARG A 138 14.05 15.95 8.67
CA ARG A 138 14.18 15.91 7.21
C ARG A 138 13.16 14.94 6.59
N LEU A 139 13.14 13.69 7.06
CA LEU A 139 12.27 12.64 6.54
C LEU A 139 10.79 13.04 6.66
N ASN A 140 10.40 13.61 7.79
CA ASN A 140 9.05 14.07 8.06
C ASN A 140 8.62 15.18 7.08
N LEU A 141 9.48 16.19 6.85
CA LEU A 141 9.22 17.29 5.92
C LEU A 141 9.21 16.82 4.44
N ASP A 142 10.09 15.88 4.07
CA ASP A 142 10.10 15.22 2.77
C ASP A 142 8.80 14.40 2.56
N CYS A 143 8.31 13.71 3.59
CA CYS A 143 7.03 13.00 3.58
C CYS A 143 5.85 13.95 3.45
N ILE A 144 5.77 15.03 4.23
CA ILE A 144 4.72 16.06 4.11
C ILE A 144 4.65 16.62 2.69
N SER A 145 5.80 16.92 2.09
CA SER A 145 5.88 17.46 0.73
C SER A 145 5.38 16.45 -0.32
N LYS A 146 5.60 15.14 -0.12
CA LYS A 146 5.05 14.05 -0.95
C LYS A 146 3.57 13.73 -0.69
N CYS A 147 3.05 14.10 0.48
CA CYS A 147 1.65 13.91 0.88
C CYS A 147 0.76 15.11 0.53
N SER A 148 1.33 16.26 0.17
CA SER A 148 0.58 17.45 -0.24
C SER A 148 -0.40 17.09 -1.38
N PRO A 149 -1.68 17.54 -1.33
CA PRO A 149 -2.25 18.53 -0.41
C PRO A 149 -2.94 17.96 0.85
N PHE A 150 -2.61 16.74 1.28
CA PHE A 150 -3.30 16.01 2.35
C PHE A 150 -2.55 16.00 3.70
N PHE A 151 -3.21 16.38 4.79
CA PHE A 151 -2.62 16.43 6.12
C PHE A 151 -3.64 16.18 7.24
N ILE A 152 -3.29 15.28 8.17
CA ILE A 152 -4.02 14.97 9.40
C ILE A 152 -3.12 15.33 10.57
N CYS A 153 -3.62 16.14 11.50
CA CYS A 153 -2.90 16.48 12.72
C CYS A 153 -3.74 16.22 13.97
N LEU A 154 -3.18 15.45 14.90
CA LEU A 154 -3.74 15.23 16.23
C LEU A 154 -2.96 16.10 17.24
N LEU A 155 -3.64 16.96 18.01
CA LEU A 155 -2.99 17.79 19.05
C LEU A 155 -3.63 17.62 20.42
N GLY A 156 -2.78 17.32 21.40
CA GLY A 156 -3.15 17.12 22.80
C GLY A 156 -2.79 18.33 23.65
N GLN A 157 -2.42 18.06 24.89
CA GLN A 157 -1.95 19.04 25.87
C GLN A 157 -0.41 19.12 25.84
N THR A 158 0.27 18.12 25.27
CA THR A 158 1.72 18.13 25.07
C THR A 158 2.13 18.97 23.86
N TYR A 159 3.34 19.53 23.90
CA TYR A 159 3.93 20.28 22.77
C TYR A 159 4.96 19.46 21.96
N GLY A 160 5.44 18.35 22.54
CA GLY A 160 6.54 17.54 22.01
C GLY A 160 7.93 18.15 22.25
N PRO A 161 9.01 17.45 21.86
CA PRO A 161 10.39 17.93 22.08
C PRO A 161 10.71 19.22 21.31
N PHE A 162 11.31 20.19 21.99
CA PHE A 162 11.68 21.51 21.46
C PHE A 162 12.96 22.06 22.12
N ARG A 163 13.62 23.03 21.48
CA ARG A 163 14.85 23.69 22.02
C ARG A 163 14.50 24.84 22.96
N SER A 164 15.24 24.98 24.06
CA SER A 164 15.04 26.08 25.03
C SER A 164 15.33 27.44 24.39
N ALA A 165 14.71 28.50 24.91
CA ALA A 165 15.02 29.87 24.50
C ALA A 165 16.48 30.26 24.81
N ASP A 166 17.06 29.67 25.85
CA ASP A 166 18.45 29.90 26.27
C ASP A 166 19.47 29.06 25.47
N SER A 167 19.02 28.12 24.65
CA SER A 167 19.91 27.27 23.85
C SER A 167 20.67 28.11 22.80
N PRO A 168 21.98 27.87 22.60
CA PRO A 168 22.75 28.57 21.56
C PRO A 168 22.09 28.48 20.18
N LYS A 169 22.10 29.59 19.44
CA LYS A 169 21.54 29.62 18.08
C LYS A 169 22.32 28.70 17.14
N LEU A 170 21.59 27.88 16.41
CA LEU A 170 22.12 27.03 15.35
C LEU A 170 22.60 27.88 14.18
N GLN A 171 23.81 27.60 13.71
CA GLN A 171 24.41 28.24 12.54
C GLN A 171 24.10 27.44 11.27
N LYS A 172 24.19 28.09 10.11
CA LYS A 172 23.88 27.47 8.80
C LYS A 172 24.97 26.51 8.31
N ASP A 173 26.21 26.73 8.72
CA ASP A 173 27.40 26.14 8.10
C ASP A 173 28.04 25.02 8.96
N VAL A 174 27.21 24.23 9.65
CA VAL A 174 27.69 23.11 10.48
C VAL A 174 28.05 21.91 9.59
N ILE A 175 29.32 21.83 9.20
CA ILE A 175 29.87 20.75 8.35
C ILE A 175 30.00 19.42 9.13
N SER A 176 30.17 19.48 10.45
CA SER A 176 30.36 18.30 11.31
C SER A 176 29.77 18.51 12.70
N PHE A 177 29.06 17.50 13.23
CA PHE A 177 28.54 17.51 14.59
C PHE A 177 29.55 16.97 15.60
N PRO A 178 29.73 17.63 16.75
CA PRO A 178 30.30 17.00 17.94
C PRO A 178 29.56 15.70 18.29
N SER A 179 30.29 14.67 18.77
CA SER A 179 29.74 13.35 19.12
C SER A 179 28.69 13.40 20.23
N ASP A 180 28.73 14.45 21.05
CA ASP A 180 27.88 14.81 22.18
C ASP A 180 26.77 15.83 21.84
N ALA A 181 26.73 16.36 20.61
CA ALA A 181 25.70 17.33 20.21
C ALA A 181 24.29 16.77 20.38
N ASP A 182 23.38 17.62 20.90
CA ASP A 182 22.00 17.23 21.16
C ASP A 182 21.28 16.72 19.89
N TRP A 183 20.38 15.77 20.10
CA TRP A 183 19.69 15.10 19.01
C TRP A 183 18.72 16.05 18.27
N LEU A 184 18.09 17.02 18.94
CA LEU A 184 17.26 18.03 18.27
C LEU A 184 18.10 18.95 17.40
N ASP A 185 19.22 19.45 17.94
CA ASP A 185 20.17 20.31 17.22
C ASP A 185 20.64 19.65 15.92
N ARG A 186 21.00 18.36 15.98
CA ARG A 186 21.31 17.53 14.79
C ARG A 186 20.14 17.44 13.80
N ASN A 187 18.91 17.18 14.27
CA ASN A 187 17.76 17.09 13.38
C ASN A 187 17.44 18.41 12.66
N TYR A 188 17.61 19.54 13.33
CA TYR A 188 17.22 20.85 12.81
C TYR A 188 18.23 21.32 11.75
N THR A 189 19.51 21.16 12.04
CA THR A 189 20.62 21.43 11.11
C THR A 189 20.64 20.49 9.89
N VAL A 190 20.43 19.18 10.07
CA VAL A 190 20.38 18.21 8.94
C VAL A 190 19.16 18.46 8.03
N ALA A 191 18.00 18.82 8.59
CA ALA A 191 16.85 19.25 7.81
C ALA A 191 17.14 20.57 7.07
N ALA A 192 17.79 21.54 7.73
CA ALA A 192 18.16 22.81 7.12
C ALA A 192 19.14 22.66 5.97
N SER A 193 20.19 21.83 6.12
CA SER A 193 21.16 21.53 5.05
C SER A 193 20.55 20.72 3.90
N ALA A 194 19.45 20.00 4.14
CA ALA A 194 18.70 19.28 3.11
C ALA A 194 17.73 20.17 2.30
N GLY A 195 17.67 21.48 2.59
CA GLY A 195 16.85 22.47 1.86
C GLY A 195 15.86 23.24 2.73
N TYR A 196 15.52 22.73 3.91
CA TYR A 196 14.57 23.37 4.83
C TYR A 196 15.23 24.47 5.68
N SER A 197 16.03 25.33 5.04
CA SER A 197 16.83 26.38 5.68
C SER A 197 16.02 27.36 6.55
N TRP A 198 14.71 27.43 6.33
CA TRP A 198 13.77 28.22 7.11
C TRP A 198 13.66 27.79 8.58
N ILE A 199 14.03 26.54 8.91
CA ILE A 199 14.04 26.04 10.31
C ILE A 199 15.02 26.86 11.17
N LEU A 200 16.10 27.36 10.56
CA LEU A 200 17.13 28.14 11.22
C LEU A 200 16.77 29.62 11.42
N HIS A 201 15.56 30.06 11.07
CA HIS A 201 15.08 31.39 11.48
C HIS A 201 14.88 31.46 12.99
N ASP A 202 15.25 32.59 13.59
CA ASP A 202 15.19 32.83 15.05
C ASP A 202 13.85 32.44 15.69
N SER A 203 12.72 32.70 15.02
CA SER A 203 11.38 32.38 15.53
C SER A 203 10.99 30.90 15.42
N ARG A 204 11.81 30.06 14.77
CA ARG A 204 11.51 28.65 14.46
C ARG A 204 12.49 27.66 15.08
N GLN A 205 13.70 28.11 15.46
CA GLN A 205 14.68 27.25 16.16
C GLN A 205 14.18 26.71 17.51
N ASN A 206 13.15 27.32 18.10
CA ASN A 206 12.59 26.93 19.41
C ASN A 206 11.18 26.33 19.30
N CYS A 207 10.71 26.05 18.08
CA CYS A 207 9.49 25.29 17.83
C CYS A 207 9.71 23.80 18.15
N SER A 208 8.66 23.02 18.38
CA SER A 208 8.78 21.54 18.43
C SER A 208 8.81 20.92 17.03
N ILE A 209 9.23 19.66 16.94
CA ILE A 209 9.17 18.89 15.67
C ILE A 209 7.75 18.93 15.07
N THR A 210 6.73 18.64 15.88
CA THR A 210 5.32 18.67 15.48
C THR A 210 4.88 20.07 15.02
N GLU A 211 5.35 21.15 15.66
CA GLU A 211 5.09 22.50 15.16
C GLU A 211 5.77 22.76 13.80
N LEU A 212 7.01 22.30 13.60
CA LEU A 212 7.71 22.47 12.32
C LEU A 212 7.01 21.72 11.18
N GLU A 213 6.46 20.52 11.46
CA GLU A 213 5.61 19.77 10.52
C GLU A 213 4.33 20.55 10.16
N ILE A 214 3.66 21.12 11.16
CA ILE A 214 2.47 21.97 10.97
C ILE A 214 2.82 23.24 10.18
N ILE A 215 3.96 23.88 10.46
CA ILE A 215 4.44 25.04 9.71
C ILE A 215 4.63 24.67 8.23
N GLN A 216 5.28 23.54 7.93
CA GLN A 216 5.45 23.08 6.56
C GLN A 216 4.11 22.82 5.86
N ALA A 217 3.27 21.94 6.42
CA ALA A 217 2.04 21.51 5.77
C ALA A 217 0.98 22.61 5.69
N ALA A 218 0.72 23.28 6.80
CA ALA A 218 -0.40 24.20 6.93
C ALA A 218 -0.02 25.65 6.64
N PHE A 219 1.19 26.11 6.96
CA PHE A 219 1.56 27.53 6.83
C PHE A 219 2.42 27.87 5.60
N LEU A 220 3.29 26.96 5.15
CA LEU A 220 4.19 27.19 4.00
C LEU A 220 3.62 26.59 2.70
N SER A 221 3.21 25.32 2.71
CA SER A 221 2.65 24.64 1.54
C SER A 221 1.17 24.95 1.29
N ASP A 222 0.48 25.50 2.30
CA ASP A 222 -0.96 25.82 2.27
C ASP A 222 -1.84 24.63 1.79
N ASN A 223 -1.59 23.44 2.37
CA ASN A 223 -2.26 22.20 1.98
C ASN A 223 -3.79 22.34 2.05
N ARG A 224 -4.48 22.14 0.91
CA ARG A 224 -5.94 22.28 0.78
C ARG A 224 -6.75 21.37 1.72
N TYR A 225 -6.32 20.13 1.92
CA TYR A 225 -7.02 19.14 2.75
C TYR A 225 -6.26 18.93 4.06
N CYS A 226 -6.28 19.97 4.90
CA CYS A 226 -5.57 20.05 6.16
C CYS A 226 -6.57 20.05 7.32
N TYR A 227 -6.61 18.95 8.09
CA TYR A 227 -7.58 18.74 9.17
C TYR A 227 -6.88 18.55 10.52
N PHE A 228 -7.40 19.22 11.54
CA PHE A 228 -6.89 19.18 12.90
C PHE A 228 -7.93 18.62 13.88
N TYR A 229 -7.51 17.66 14.71
CA TYR A 229 -8.34 17.01 15.72
C TYR A 229 -7.69 17.22 17.09
N TYR A 230 -8.37 17.98 17.96
CA TYR A 230 -7.86 18.35 19.27
C TYR A 230 -8.47 17.47 20.36
N ARG A 231 -7.63 16.73 21.08
CA ARG A 231 -8.07 15.94 22.22
C ARG A 231 -8.44 16.86 23.38
N GLN A 232 -9.63 16.70 23.90
CA GLN A 232 -10.12 17.46 25.06
C GLN A 232 -9.55 16.91 26.38
N PRO A 233 -9.29 17.75 27.40
CA PRO A 233 -8.74 17.32 28.68
C PRO A 233 -9.56 16.24 29.39
N GLU A 234 -10.89 16.26 29.25
CA GLU A 234 -11.80 15.29 29.89
C GLU A 234 -11.56 13.83 29.45
N HIS A 235 -10.86 13.62 28.32
CA HIS A 235 -10.38 12.29 27.93
C HIS A 235 -9.37 11.69 28.94
N LEU A 236 -8.65 12.54 29.67
CA LEU A 236 -7.70 12.13 30.69
C LEU A 236 -8.42 11.77 31.99
N ASP A 237 -9.50 12.46 32.35
CA ASP A 237 -10.25 12.18 33.59
C ASP A 237 -10.76 10.73 33.60
N ALA A 238 -11.38 10.29 32.50
CA ALA A 238 -11.81 8.90 32.31
C ALA A 238 -10.66 7.88 32.35
N LYS A 239 -9.44 8.29 31.97
CA LYS A 239 -8.22 7.45 32.05
C LYS A 239 -7.57 7.44 33.43
N LEU A 240 -7.91 8.38 34.32
CA LEU A 240 -7.33 8.52 35.66
C LEU A 240 -8.23 7.91 36.76
N GLU A 241 -9.47 7.53 36.43
CA GLU A 241 -10.37 6.77 37.30
C GLU A 241 -9.80 5.38 37.64
N GLY A 242 -9.98 4.95 38.89
CA GLY A 242 -9.59 3.61 39.35
C GLY A 242 -8.09 3.30 39.52
N LEU A 243 -7.21 4.09 38.91
CA LEU A 243 -5.76 3.85 38.94
C LEU A 243 -5.09 4.11 40.31
N SER A 244 -3.90 3.55 40.50
CA SER A 244 -2.99 3.89 41.60
C SER A 244 -2.30 5.25 41.38
N ASN A 245 -1.70 5.81 42.43
CA ASN A 245 -1.02 7.10 42.33
C ASN A 245 0.21 7.04 41.40
N GLU A 246 0.96 5.93 41.41
CA GLU A 246 2.13 5.73 40.54
C GLU A 246 1.73 5.68 39.06
N GLU A 247 0.62 5.02 38.73
CA GLU A 247 0.06 4.99 37.37
C GLU A 247 -0.47 6.37 36.95
N ARG A 248 -1.08 7.13 37.86
CA ARG A 248 -1.48 8.53 37.61
C ARG A 248 -0.28 9.41 37.29
N ASP A 249 0.82 9.32 38.04
CA ASP A 249 2.02 10.13 37.81
C ASP A 249 2.65 9.83 36.44
N ILE A 250 2.68 8.55 36.04
CA ILE A 250 3.14 8.12 34.71
C ILE A 250 2.24 8.69 33.60
N LEU A 251 0.92 8.62 33.76
CA LEU A 251 -0.02 9.18 32.78
C LEU A 251 0.03 10.71 32.72
N MET A 252 0.10 11.39 33.85
CA MET A 252 0.24 12.85 33.90
C MET A 252 1.51 13.28 33.16
N LYS A 253 2.65 12.60 33.37
CA LYS A 253 3.88 12.88 32.64
C LYS A 253 3.76 12.62 31.12
N LYS A 254 3.00 11.60 30.71
CA LYS A 254 2.77 11.27 29.30
C LYS A 254 1.85 12.28 28.60
N PHE A 255 0.79 12.73 29.27
CA PHE A 255 -0.31 13.47 28.65
C PHE A 255 -0.34 14.98 28.92
N LEU A 256 0.39 15.49 29.92
CA LEU A 256 0.43 16.91 30.28
C LEU A 256 1.72 17.61 29.82
N PRO A 257 1.75 18.96 29.70
CA PRO A 257 2.97 19.69 29.36
C PRO A 257 4.08 19.44 30.39
N SER A 258 5.29 19.17 29.91
CA SER A 258 6.46 18.97 30.77
C SER A 258 7.07 20.28 31.34
N SER A 259 6.58 21.45 30.88
CA SER A 259 7.04 22.78 31.29
C SER A 259 5.97 23.85 30.99
N GLU A 260 6.01 24.96 31.73
CA GLU A 260 5.14 26.13 31.49
C GLU A 260 5.37 26.73 30.09
N ASP A 261 6.62 26.76 29.61
CA ASP A 261 6.97 27.17 28.24
C ASP A 261 6.30 26.30 27.18
N GLY A 262 6.31 24.98 27.37
CA GLY A 262 5.65 24.04 26.47
C GLY A 262 4.14 24.23 26.46
N ASP A 263 3.54 24.46 27.64
CA ASP A 263 2.12 24.72 27.84
C ASP A 263 1.67 26.05 27.18
N PHE A 264 2.50 27.09 27.25
CA PHE A 264 2.28 28.34 26.51
C PHE A 264 2.35 28.11 24.99
N LYS A 265 3.40 27.43 24.50
CA LYS A 265 3.62 27.21 23.06
C LYS A 265 2.53 26.36 22.41
N ILE A 266 2.02 25.31 23.06
CA ILE A 266 0.92 24.52 22.49
C ILE A 266 -0.38 25.33 22.42
N ARG A 267 -0.67 26.20 23.40
CA ARG A 267 -1.83 27.09 23.35
C ARG A 267 -1.72 28.13 22.23
N ASP A 268 -0.57 28.79 22.10
CA ASP A 268 -0.30 29.73 21.01
C ASP A 268 -0.39 29.06 19.63
N LEU A 269 0.18 27.86 19.46
CA LEU A 269 0.08 27.09 18.22
C LEU A 269 -1.37 26.77 17.85
N LYS A 270 -2.17 26.27 18.81
CA LYS A 270 -3.61 26.03 18.61
C LYS A 270 -4.35 27.31 18.23
N GLN A 271 -4.04 28.43 18.88
CA GLN A 271 -4.64 29.72 18.54
C GLN A 271 -4.24 30.20 17.14
N ARG A 272 -3.00 29.99 16.70
CA ARG A 272 -2.53 30.32 15.34
C ARG A 272 -3.24 29.49 14.26
N ILE A 273 -3.45 28.20 14.49
CA ILE A 273 -4.18 27.31 13.57
C ILE A 273 -5.63 27.79 13.39
N VAL A 274 -6.34 28.05 14.50
CA VAL A 274 -7.71 28.59 14.47
C VAL A 274 -7.75 29.97 13.81
N LYS A 275 -6.81 30.87 14.11
CA LYS A 275 -6.72 32.21 13.52
C LYS A 275 -6.45 32.19 12.01
N LYS A 276 -5.78 31.16 11.49
CA LYS A 276 -5.61 30.95 10.05
C LYS A 276 -6.92 30.52 9.35
N GLY A 277 -7.93 30.08 10.09
CA GLY A 277 -9.22 29.63 9.55
C GLY A 277 -9.22 28.18 9.07
N ILE A 278 -8.28 27.35 9.58
CA ILE A 278 -8.23 25.92 9.26
C ILE A 278 -9.33 25.17 10.04
N SER A 279 -9.87 24.11 9.45
CA SER A 279 -10.86 23.24 10.11
C SER A 279 -10.24 22.54 11.32
N VAL A 280 -10.77 22.84 12.50
CA VAL A 280 -10.42 22.22 13.78
C VAL A 280 -11.67 21.56 14.36
N LYS A 281 -11.55 20.30 14.77
CA LYS A 281 -12.55 19.58 15.57
C LYS A 281 -11.99 19.17 16.91
N TYR A 282 -12.87 18.87 17.85
CA TYR A 282 -12.52 18.45 19.20
C TYR A 282 -13.12 17.08 19.49
N PHE A 283 -12.41 16.22 20.21
CA PHE A 283 -12.89 14.89 20.58
C PHE A 283 -12.53 14.52 22.03
N ARG A 284 -13.36 13.69 22.63
CA ARG A 284 -13.25 13.16 24.00
C ARG A 284 -13.08 11.64 24.04
N THR A 285 -13.42 10.92 22.98
CA THR A 285 -13.27 9.46 22.89
C THR A 285 -12.66 9.04 21.55
N LEU A 286 -12.26 7.78 21.43
CA LEU A 286 -11.74 7.22 20.17
C LEU A 286 -12.83 7.18 19.10
N GLU A 287 -14.07 6.88 19.50
CA GLU A 287 -15.23 6.83 18.62
C GLU A 287 -15.55 8.22 18.04
N GLU A 288 -15.55 9.27 18.88
CA GLU A 288 -15.73 10.65 18.41
C GLU A 288 -14.63 11.07 17.41
N LEU A 289 -13.37 10.72 17.69
CA LEU A 289 -12.25 10.93 16.75
C LEU A 289 -12.48 10.18 15.44
N GLY A 290 -12.92 8.92 15.52
CA GLY A 290 -13.20 8.07 14.38
C GLY A 290 -14.29 8.63 13.49
N ASP A 291 -15.43 9.00 14.07
CA ASP A 291 -16.54 9.64 13.36
C ASP A 291 -16.12 10.97 12.72
N HIS A 292 -15.30 11.76 13.41
CA HIS A 292 -14.79 13.03 12.89
C HIS A 292 -13.87 12.85 11.69
N VAL A 293 -12.90 11.94 11.77
CA VAL A 293 -11.97 11.61 10.68
C VAL A 293 -12.71 10.96 9.52
N LEU A 294 -13.54 9.95 9.78
CA LEU A 294 -14.32 9.26 8.76
C LEU A 294 -15.21 10.23 7.98
N LYS A 295 -15.91 11.13 8.67
CA LYS A 295 -16.79 12.13 8.06
C LYS A 295 -16.04 13.14 7.18
N ASP A 296 -14.93 13.69 7.67
CA ASP A 296 -14.14 14.65 6.88
C ASP A 296 -13.49 14.01 5.67
N TRP A 297 -12.83 12.86 5.86
CA TRP A 297 -12.09 12.21 4.78
C TRP A 297 -13.02 11.53 3.78
N SER A 298 -14.24 11.11 4.16
CA SER A 298 -15.27 10.74 3.18
C SER A 298 -15.66 11.93 2.29
N MET A 299 -15.81 13.14 2.85
CA MET A 299 -16.07 14.35 2.06
C MET A 299 -14.89 14.70 1.13
N VAL A 300 -13.64 14.56 1.58
CA VAL A 300 -12.45 14.74 0.72
C VAL A 300 -12.43 13.71 -0.42
N VAL A 301 -12.76 12.45 -0.12
CA VAL A 301 -12.85 11.37 -1.12
C VAL A 301 -13.95 11.66 -2.14
N ASP A 302 -15.12 12.13 -1.71
CA ASP A 302 -16.24 12.49 -2.60
C ASP A 302 -15.97 13.75 -3.44
N GLU A 303 -15.26 14.74 -2.90
CA GLU A 303 -14.90 15.97 -3.62
C GLU A 303 -13.89 15.70 -4.75
N ILE A 304 -12.85 14.91 -4.46
CA ILE A 304 -11.76 14.63 -5.41
C ILE A 304 -12.18 13.54 -6.40
N TYR A 305 -12.86 12.51 -5.90
CA TYR A 305 -13.26 11.33 -6.65
C TYR A 305 -14.74 11.02 -6.40
N PRO A 306 -15.67 11.77 -7.03
CA PRO A 306 -17.09 11.52 -6.91
C PRO A 306 -17.47 10.05 -7.19
N PRO A 307 -18.54 9.53 -6.55
CA PRO A 307 -19.05 8.19 -6.80
C PRO A 307 -19.29 7.92 -8.29
N LEU A 308 -18.90 6.73 -8.75
CA LEU A 308 -19.02 6.33 -10.15
C LEU A 308 -20.48 6.00 -10.49
N VAL A 309 -21.17 6.97 -11.12
CA VAL A 309 -22.64 7.01 -11.31
C VAL A 309 -23.23 5.79 -12.03
N ASN A 310 -22.47 5.11 -12.90
CA ASN A 310 -22.97 4.04 -13.77
C ASN A 310 -22.36 2.64 -13.50
N ALA A 311 -21.66 2.44 -12.37
CA ALA A 311 -20.83 1.25 -12.16
C ALA A 311 -21.24 0.27 -11.02
N PRO A 312 -22.52 0.16 -10.58
CA PRO A 312 -22.88 -0.76 -9.50
C PRO A 312 -22.61 -2.24 -9.85
N GLY A 313 -22.72 -2.61 -11.13
CA GLY A 313 -22.38 -3.95 -11.61
C GLY A 313 -20.88 -4.18 -11.93
N VAL A 314 -20.04 -3.14 -11.92
CA VAL A 314 -18.63 -3.22 -12.36
C VAL A 314 -17.66 -3.13 -11.17
N ILE A 315 -17.99 -2.34 -10.15
CA ILE A 315 -17.14 -2.12 -8.97
C ILE A 315 -17.22 -3.29 -7.97
N GLU A 316 -18.34 -4.02 -7.96
CA GLU A 316 -18.48 -5.24 -7.16
C GLU A 316 -17.79 -6.46 -7.79
N ILE A 317 -17.33 -6.36 -9.04
CA ILE A 317 -16.62 -7.46 -9.70
C ILE A 317 -15.30 -7.71 -8.96
N GLU A 318 -15.11 -8.95 -8.50
CA GLU A 318 -13.89 -9.47 -7.87
C GLU A 318 -12.60 -9.03 -8.61
N GLU A 319 -12.66 -9.05 -9.93
CA GLU A 319 -11.61 -8.68 -10.87
C GLU A 319 -11.15 -7.22 -10.73
N TYR A 320 -12.05 -6.28 -10.43
CA TYR A 320 -11.69 -4.87 -10.19
C TYR A 320 -10.97 -4.70 -8.85
N ARG A 321 -11.40 -5.43 -7.82
CA ARG A 321 -10.78 -5.41 -6.48
C ARG A 321 -9.38 -6.01 -6.48
N GLU A 322 -9.15 -7.07 -7.25
CA GLU A 322 -7.81 -7.64 -7.41
C GLU A 322 -6.91 -6.72 -8.26
N TRP A 323 -7.43 -6.14 -9.35
CA TRP A 323 -6.69 -5.17 -10.16
C TRP A 323 -6.23 -3.94 -9.34
N ILE A 324 -7.12 -3.30 -8.58
CA ILE A 324 -6.75 -2.14 -7.74
C ILE A 324 -5.79 -2.53 -6.60
N ALA A 325 -5.88 -3.76 -6.08
CA ALA A 325 -4.93 -4.27 -5.08
C ALA A 325 -3.52 -4.46 -5.68
N HIS A 326 -3.41 -5.01 -6.89
CA HIS A 326 -2.14 -5.15 -7.60
C HIS A 326 -1.52 -3.80 -7.97
N GLU A 327 -2.30 -2.87 -8.51
CA GLU A 327 -1.83 -1.53 -8.87
C GLU A 327 -1.43 -0.71 -7.63
N SER A 328 -2.22 -0.73 -6.56
CA SER A 328 -1.88 -0.06 -5.28
C SER A 328 -0.61 -0.65 -4.65
N PHE A 329 -0.44 -1.97 -4.69
CA PHE A 329 0.79 -2.62 -4.22
C PHE A 329 2.00 -2.21 -5.06
N ALA A 330 1.86 -2.21 -6.40
CA ALA A 330 2.91 -1.78 -7.32
C ALA A 330 3.30 -0.32 -7.07
N GLU A 331 2.32 0.57 -6.85
CA GLU A 331 2.55 1.98 -6.57
C GLU A 331 3.24 2.20 -5.22
N ASN A 332 2.92 1.41 -4.19
CA ASN A 332 3.64 1.41 -2.91
C ASN A 332 5.09 0.91 -3.07
N CYS A 333 5.31 -0.07 -3.95
CA CYS A 333 6.65 -0.52 -4.33
C CYS A 333 7.46 0.53 -5.13
N ARG A 334 6.83 1.51 -5.81
CA ARG A 334 7.54 2.52 -6.61
C ARG A 334 8.03 3.74 -5.81
N GLN A 335 7.45 4.03 -4.65
CA GLN A 335 7.67 5.30 -3.93
C GLN A 335 9.06 5.53 -3.32
N VAL A 336 9.77 4.45 -2.97
CA VAL A 336 11.10 4.52 -2.32
C VAL A 336 12.06 3.56 -3.03
N PHE A 337 12.24 3.80 -4.33
CA PHE A 337 13.24 3.11 -5.13
C PHE A 337 14.44 4.04 -5.38
N ILE A 338 15.64 3.56 -5.02
CA ILE A 338 16.90 4.24 -5.29
C ILE A 338 17.64 3.38 -6.31
N THR A 339 17.84 3.91 -7.51
CA THR A 339 18.62 3.25 -8.57
C THR A 339 20.09 3.17 -8.19
N SER A 340 20.73 2.06 -8.53
CA SER A 340 22.19 1.89 -8.52
C SER A 340 22.63 1.28 -9.86
N PRO A 341 23.91 1.38 -10.25
CA PRO A 341 24.41 0.73 -11.45
C PRO A 341 24.12 -0.78 -11.49
N ASP A 342 24.25 -1.46 -10.35
CA ASP A 342 23.97 -2.90 -10.22
C ASP A 342 22.48 -3.21 -10.43
N LEU A 343 21.58 -2.37 -9.90
CA LEU A 343 20.13 -2.54 -10.08
C LEU A 343 19.71 -2.27 -11.53
N ASN A 344 20.34 -1.29 -12.19
CA ASN A 344 20.11 -1.00 -13.61
C ASN A 344 20.54 -2.19 -14.48
N CYS A 345 21.71 -2.80 -14.20
CA CYS A 345 22.15 -4.02 -14.88
C CYS A 345 21.12 -5.16 -14.76
N ILE A 346 20.48 -5.32 -13.60
CA ILE A 346 19.42 -6.33 -13.41
C ILE A 346 18.15 -5.96 -14.19
N MET A 347 17.80 -4.67 -14.28
CA MET A 347 16.68 -4.20 -15.12
C MET A 347 16.96 -4.42 -16.62
N GLU A 348 18.19 -4.20 -17.07
CA GLU A 348 18.64 -4.49 -18.44
C GLU A 348 18.59 -5.99 -18.74
N GLU A 349 19.00 -6.86 -17.80
CA GLU A 349 18.90 -8.31 -17.93
C GLU A 349 17.44 -8.79 -18.02
N LEU A 350 16.55 -8.26 -17.16
CA LEU A 350 15.10 -8.53 -17.21
C LEU A 350 14.50 -8.10 -18.56
N THR A 351 14.90 -6.95 -19.09
CA THR A 351 14.44 -6.39 -20.37
C THR A 351 14.94 -7.24 -21.55
N SER A 352 16.23 -7.58 -21.57
CA SER A 352 16.83 -8.43 -22.59
C SER A 352 16.22 -9.83 -22.60
N PHE A 353 15.93 -10.40 -21.43
CA PHE A 353 15.21 -11.67 -21.31
C PHE A 353 13.80 -11.56 -21.86
N ALA A 354 13.07 -10.50 -21.51
CA ALA A 354 11.70 -10.28 -21.96
C ALA A 354 11.59 -10.15 -23.49
N ILE A 355 12.43 -9.31 -24.10
CA ILE A 355 12.48 -9.14 -25.56
C ILE A 355 12.94 -10.44 -26.25
N GLY A 356 13.97 -11.10 -25.74
CA GLY A 356 14.48 -12.35 -26.32
C GLY A 356 13.44 -13.48 -26.36
N VAL A 357 12.55 -13.57 -25.37
CA VAL A 357 11.44 -14.55 -25.36
C VAL A 357 10.33 -14.19 -26.36
N LEU A 358 10.14 -12.90 -26.66
CA LEU A 358 9.23 -12.45 -27.73
C LEU A 358 9.82 -12.82 -29.11
N ASP A 359 11.08 -12.49 -29.36
CA ASP A 359 11.78 -12.73 -30.63
C ASP A 359 11.90 -14.23 -30.99
N GLU A 360 12.21 -15.10 -30.02
CA GLU A 360 12.26 -16.55 -30.28
C GLU A 360 10.88 -17.08 -30.76
N GLN A 361 9.77 -16.55 -30.24
CA GLN A 361 8.42 -16.96 -30.64
C GLN A 361 8.00 -16.47 -32.03
N TYR A 362 8.44 -15.28 -32.45
CA TYR A 362 8.25 -14.83 -33.84
C TYR A 362 8.90 -15.80 -34.84
N SER A 363 10.09 -16.33 -34.51
CA SER A 363 10.86 -17.18 -35.43
C SER A 363 10.29 -18.59 -35.66
N GLU A 364 9.64 -19.20 -34.66
CA GLU A 364 9.03 -20.53 -34.82
C GLU A 364 7.71 -20.50 -35.61
N MET A 365 7.00 -19.37 -35.60
CA MET A 365 5.68 -19.23 -36.22
C MET A 365 5.71 -19.09 -37.75
N GLU A 366 6.75 -18.47 -38.34
CA GLU A 366 6.85 -18.35 -39.81
C GLU A 366 7.03 -19.72 -40.51
N ILE A 367 7.52 -20.74 -39.81
CA ILE A 367 7.91 -22.03 -40.40
C ILE A 367 6.74 -23.03 -40.50
N SER A 368 5.57 -22.74 -39.90
CA SER A 368 4.51 -23.75 -39.68
C SER A 368 3.09 -23.38 -40.16
N ILE A 369 2.93 -22.96 -41.42
CA ILE A 369 1.62 -22.83 -42.08
C ILE A 369 1.40 -23.86 -43.23
N PRO A 370 1.02 -25.12 -42.91
CA PRO A 370 0.36 -26.00 -43.87
C PRO A 370 -1.16 -25.80 -43.81
N VAL A 371 -1.71 -25.08 -44.80
CA VAL A 371 -3.15 -24.85 -44.93
C VAL A 371 -3.90 -26.16 -45.21
N GLN A 372 -4.68 -26.68 -44.24
CA GLN A 372 -5.89 -27.47 -44.52
C GLN A 372 -6.96 -27.36 -43.40
N PRO A 373 -8.27 -27.27 -43.75
CA PRO A 373 -9.33 -27.05 -42.76
C PRO A 373 -10.11 -28.34 -42.43
N ARG A 374 -9.98 -28.88 -41.21
CA ARG A 374 -11.00 -29.78 -40.62
C ARG A 374 -11.12 -29.60 -39.11
N TYR A 375 -12.36 -29.38 -38.66
CA TYR A 375 -12.76 -29.43 -37.26
C TYR A 375 -12.17 -30.67 -36.55
N ARG A 376 -11.39 -30.45 -35.49
CA ARG A 376 -10.92 -31.51 -34.60
C ARG A 376 -11.25 -31.16 -33.15
N ASN A 377 -11.94 -32.08 -32.49
CA ASN A 377 -12.39 -31.92 -31.11
C ASN A 377 -11.19 -31.71 -30.17
N TYR A 378 -11.22 -30.63 -29.38
CA TYR A 378 -10.22 -30.35 -28.35
C TYR A 378 -10.32 -31.36 -27.20
N SER A 379 -9.62 -32.47 -27.34
CA SER A 379 -9.34 -33.39 -26.23
C SER A 379 -7.89 -33.21 -25.79
N ILE A 380 -7.69 -32.67 -24.58
CA ILE A 380 -6.40 -32.29 -23.99
C ILE A 380 -5.39 -33.46 -23.98
N SER A 381 -5.89 -34.70 -23.94
CA SER A 381 -5.09 -35.94 -24.03
C SER A 381 -4.31 -36.11 -25.34
N SER A 382 -4.65 -35.38 -26.41
CA SER A 382 -3.94 -35.44 -27.69
C SER A 382 -2.66 -34.60 -27.74
N ILE A 383 -2.59 -33.51 -26.95
CA ILE A 383 -1.42 -32.62 -26.83
C ILE A 383 -0.34 -33.25 -25.93
N LEU A 384 -0.73 -34.16 -25.02
CA LEU A 384 0.18 -34.90 -24.13
C LEU A 384 0.95 -36.05 -24.81
N ARG A 385 0.89 -36.18 -26.15
CA ARG A 385 1.83 -37.06 -26.87
C ARG A 385 3.20 -36.39 -26.93
N LYS A 386 4.08 -36.80 -26.00
CA LYS A 386 5.51 -36.43 -25.97
C LYS A 386 6.10 -36.37 -27.40
N PRO A 387 6.64 -35.23 -27.83
CA PRO A 387 7.63 -35.21 -28.91
C PRO A 387 8.82 -36.07 -28.48
N SER A 388 9.39 -36.80 -29.43
CA SER A 388 10.63 -37.54 -29.24
C SER A 388 11.79 -36.58 -28.91
N SER A 389 12.55 -36.95 -27.88
CA SER A 389 13.85 -36.38 -27.46
C SER A 389 14.51 -35.39 -28.43
N SER A 390 14.16 -34.13 -28.27
CA SER A 390 14.97 -32.95 -28.55
C SER A 390 14.75 -32.01 -27.37
N GLU A 391 15.79 -31.27 -26.97
CA GLU A 391 15.79 -30.53 -25.70
C GLU A 391 14.68 -29.47 -25.68
N LEU A 392 13.68 -29.65 -24.83
CA LEU A 392 12.75 -28.59 -24.46
C LEU A 392 13.56 -27.52 -23.71
N LYS A 393 14.04 -26.51 -24.43
CA LYS A 393 14.68 -25.33 -23.86
C LYS A 393 13.66 -24.60 -22.98
N GLU A 394 13.77 -24.79 -21.67
CA GLU A 394 12.99 -24.06 -20.64
C GLU A 394 13.43 -22.58 -20.54
N LYS A 395 13.46 -21.87 -21.67
CA LYS A 395 13.90 -20.47 -21.78
C LYS A 395 12.85 -19.46 -21.34
N SER A 396 11.59 -19.86 -21.17
CA SER A 396 10.47 -18.93 -20.94
C SER A 396 10.28 -18.48 -19.48
N LEU A 397 11.15 -18.88 -18.55
CA LEU A 397 11.03 -18.55 -17.12
C LEU A 397 12.34 -17.97 -16.54
N MET A 398 12.27 -16.75 -16.03
CA MET A 398 13.33 -16.12 -15.25
C MET A 398 12.89 -16.02 -13.77
N VAL A 399 13.83 -16.20 -12.84
CA VAL A 399 13.55 -16.20 -11.39
C VAL A 399 14.51 -15.27 -10.66
N LEU A 400 14.00 -14.13 -10.19
CA LEU A 400 14.73 -13.20 -9.34
C LEU A 400 14.76 -13.70 -7.88
N THR A 401 15.94 -14.01 -7.35
CA THR A 401 16.12 -14.52 -5.98
C THR A 401 16.83 -13.50 -5.06
N GLY A 402 16.81 -13.76 -3.75
CA GLY A 402 17.43 -12.91 -2.72
C GLY A 402 16.67 -12.93 -1.40
N ASP A 403 17.21 -12.32 -0.36
CA ASP A 403 16.67 -12.41 1.01
C ASP A 403 15.29 -11.75 1.22
N ARG A 404 14.58 -12.15 2.28
CA ARG A 404 13.31 -11.51 2.65
C ARG A 404 13.55 -10.02 2.97
N GLY A 405 12.80 -9.13 2.32
CA GLY A 405 12.96 -7.69 2.47
C GLY A 405 14.06 -7.06 1.60
N SER A 406 14.74 -7.82 0.73
CA SER A 406 15.77 -7.31 -0.20
C SER A 406 15.26 -6.39 -1.32
N GLY A 407 13.98 -6.01 -1.33
CA GLY A 407 13.41 -5.14 -2.37
C GLY A 407 13.07 -5.79 -3.72
N LYS A 408 12.99 -7.12 -3.84
CA LYS A 408 12.65 -7.79 -5.12
C LYS A 408 11.37 -7.28 -5.78
N SER A 409 10.26 -7.25 -5.05
CA SER A 409 8.97 -6.76 -5.56
C SER A 409 9.04 -5.26 -5.90
N THR A 410 9.82 -4.49 -5.14
CA THR A 410 10.15 -3.08 -5.41
C THR A 410 10.88 -2.92 -6.74
N LEU A 411 11.93 -3.72 -6.98
CA LEU A 411 12.69 -3.72 -8.23
C LEU A 411 11.78 -4.04 -9.43
N VAL A 412 11.01 -5.15 -9.34
CA VAL A 412 10.13 -5.58 -10.43
C VAL A 412 8.99 -4.59 -10.68
N ALA A 413 8.41 -3.96 -9.65
CA ALA A 413 7.35 -2.95 -9.83
C ALA A 413 7.84 -1.65 -10.51
N ASN A 414 9.12 -1.31 -10.37
CA ASN A 414 9.75 -0.20 -11.10
C ASN A 414 10.10 -0.61 -12.53
N TRP A 415 10.72 -1.77 -12.73
CA TRP A 415 11.00 -2.32 -14.06
C TRP A 415 9.73 -2.50 -14.89
N LEU A 416 8.64 -3.06 -14.32
CA LEU A 416 7.33 -3.19 -14.97
C LEU A 416 6.77 -1.85 -15.46
N LYS A 417 7.04 -0.74 -14.74
CA LYS A 417 6.62 0.60 -15.18
C LYS A 417 7.47 1.05 -16.36
N GLN A 418 8.80 0.98 -16.24
CA GLN A 418 9.73 1.38 -17.29
C GLN A 418 9.50 0.58 -18.59
N PHE A 419 9.46 -0.75 -18.49
CA PHE A 419 9.25 -1.63 -19.65
C PHE A 419 7.92 -1.36 -20.36
N LYS A 420 6.86 -1.01 -19.62
CA LYS A 420 5.55 -0.62 -20.17
C LYS A 420 5.53 0.74 -20.86
N GLU A 421 6.38 1.67 -20.41
CA GLU A 421 6.57 2.98 -21.03
C GLU A 421 7.45 2.86 -22.30
N GLU A 422 8.40 1.93 -22.31
CA GLU A 422 9.31 1.67 -23.45
C GLU A 422 8.71 0.75 -24.54
N ASN A 423 7.84 -0.21 -24.17
CA ASN A 423 7.27 -1.23 -25.08
C ASN A 423 5.72 -1.24 -24.99
N PRO A 424 5.03 -0.17 -25.42
CA PRO A 424 3.58 -0.01 -25.23
C PRO A 424 2.72 -1.03 -26.01
N GLU A 425 3.28 -1.66 -27.05
CA GLU A 425 2.68 -2.76 -27.81
C GLU A 425 2.70 -4.11 -27.09
N VAL A 426 3.56 -4.29 -26.09
CA VAL A 426 3.66 -5.55 -25.35
C VAL A 426 2.64 -5.61 -24.22
N LYS A 427 1.71 -6.57 -24.29
CA LYS A 427 0.74 -6.82 -23.22
C LYS A 427 1.40 -7.49 -22.01
N LEU A 428 1.74 -6.68 -21.01
CA LEU A 428 2.17 -7.14 -19.69
C LEU A 428 0.98 -7.57 -18.83
N ILE A 429 1.07 -8.77 -18.24
CA ILE A 429 0.20 -9.21 -17.14
C ILE A 429 1.09 -9.51 -15.93
N PHE A 430 0.84 -8.81 -14.82
CA PHE A 430 1.63 -8.93 -13.58
C PHE A 430 0.74 -9.31 -12.39
N HIS A 431 1.23 -10.18 -11.52
CA HIS A 431 0.50 -10.62 -10.33
C HIS A 431 1.42 -10.65 -9.10
N PHE A 432 1.14 -9.76 -8.14
CA PHE A 432 1.87 -9.69 -6.87
C PHE A 432 1.20 -10.57 -5.82
N VAL A 433 1.85 -11.68 -5.44
CA VAL A 433 1.31 -12.59 -4.42
C VAL A 433 1.40 -11.94 -3.03
N GLY A 434 0.25 -11.82 -2.36
CA GLY A 434 0.11 -11.18 -1.04
C GLY A 434 -0.39 -9.72 -1.09
N SER A 435 -0.64 -9.16 -2.27
CA SER A 435 -1.27 -7.83 -2.44
C SER A 435 -2.73 -7.77 -1.98
N SER A 436 -3.45 -8.90 -2.06
CA SER A 436 -4.79 -9.10 -1.51
C SER A 436 -4.86 -10.40 -0.70
N GLY A 437 -5.88 -10.55 0.16
CA GLY A 437 -6.13 -11.81 0.87
C GLY A 437 -6.38 -13.02 -0.04
N ARG A 438 -6.78 -12.78 -1.31
CA ARG A 438 -7.13 -13.79 -2.31
C ARG A 438 -6.09 -13.95 -3.42
N SER A 439 -5.11 -13.05 -3.52
CA SER A 439 -3.97 -13.11 -4.45
C SER A 439 -3.07 -14.36 -4.30
N ARG A 440 -3.32 -15.20 -3.29
CA ARG A 440 -2.70 -16.52 -3.11
C ARG A 440 -3.46 -17.66 -3.81
N ASP A 441 -4.72 -17.45 -4.21
CA ASP A 441 -5.53 -18.41 -4.95
C ASP A 441 -5.16 -18.37 -6.43
N ILE A 442 -4.66 -19.51 -6.93
CA ILE A 442 -4.32 -19.69 -8.35
C ILE A 442 -5.52 -19.50 -9.28
N SER A 443 -6.74 -19.75 -8.80
CA SER A 443 -7.98 -19.58 -9.56
C SER A 443 -8.26 -18.12 -9.88
N VAL A 444 -7.94 -17.21 -8.95
CA VAL A 444 -8.07 -15.76 -9.12
C VAL A 444 -7.09 -15.27 -10.18
N PHE A 445 -5.82 -15.67 -10.06
CA PHE A 445 -4.76 -15.37 -11.03
C PHE A 445 -5.10 -15.87 -12.44
N LEU A 446 -5.55 -17.12 -12.58
CA LEU A 446 -5.94 -17.67 -13.87
C LEU A 446 -7.16 -16.95 -14.48
N ARG A 447 -8.16 -16.56 -13.67
CA ARG A 447 -9.28 -15.73 -14.13
C ARG A 447 -8.80 -14.38 -14.67
N HIS A 448 -7.92 -13.71 -13.94
CA HIS A 448 -7.33 -12.43 -14.36
C HIS A 448 -6.57 -12.57 -15.69
N CYS A 449 -5.64 -13.51 -15.81
CA CYS A 449 -4.89 -13.74 -17.07
C CYS A 449 -5.82 -14.04 -18.25
N ILE A 450 -6.82 -14.90 -18.06
CA ILE A 450 -7.78 -15.25 -19.13
C ILE A 450 -8.63 -14.04 -19.54
N LYS A 451 -9.05 -13.19 -18.60
CA LYS A 451 -9.82 -11.98 -18.89
C LYS A 451 -8.98 -10.97 -19.67
N ASP A 452 -7.76 -10.69 -19.23
CA ASP A 452 -6.89 -9.69 -19.85
C ASP A 452 -6.52 -10.10 -21.28
N LEU A 453 -6.22 -11.38 -21.50
CA LEU A 453 -6.05 -11.97 -22.84
C LEU A 453 -7.32 -11.84 -23.70
N ARG A 454 -8.50 -12.17 -23.17
CA ARG A 454 -9.77 -12.01 -23.90
C ARG A 454 -10.05 -10.55 -24.26
N GLN A 455 -9.74 -9.63 -23.37
CA GLN A 455 -9.95 -8.20 -23.61
C GLN A 455 -9.02 -7.61 -24.66
N GLU A 456 -7.84 -8.20 -24.89
CA GLU A 456 -6.92 -7.76 -25.95
C GLU A 456 -7.27 -8.43 -27.29
N TYR A 457 -7.50 -9.76 -27.28
CA TYR A 457 -7.53 -10.58 -28.50
C TYR A 457 -8.92 -11.03 -28.99
N LEU A 458 -10.00 -10.77 -28.26
CA LEU A 458 -11.36 -11.26 -28.59
C LEU A 458 -12.44 -10.15 -28.59
N LYS A 459 -12.06 -8.87 -28.66
CA LYS A 459 -13.02 -7.75 -28.71
C LYS A 459 -13.61 -7.50 -30.10
N ASP A 460 -12.87 -7.78 -31.17
CA ASP A 460 -13.39 -7.68 -32.53
C ASP A 460 -13.93 -9.03 -33.00
N GLY A 461 -15.15 -9.03 -33.56
CA GLY A 461 -15.84 -10.23 -34.06
C GLY A 461 -15.18 -10.91 -35.27
N THR A 462 -14.04 -10.40 -35.73
CA THR A 462 -13.18 -10.99 -36.76
C THR A 462 -12.33 -12.10 -36.17
N CYS A 463 -12.88 -13.32 -36.11
CA CYS A 463 -12.18 -14.54 -35.69
C CYS A 463 -11.18 -15.06 -36.76
N HIS A 464 -10.41 -14.15 -37.37
CA HIS A 464 -9.40 -14.44 -38.38
C HIS A 464 -8.13 -13.65 -38.05
N LEU A 465 -6.99 -14.36 -37.99
CA LEU A 465 -5.66 -13.90 -37.55
C LEU A 465 -5.40 -13.93 -36.02
N LEU A 466 -5.56 -15.13 -35.42
CA LEU A 466 -4.86 -15.53 -34.19
C LEU A 466 -3.35 -15.78 -34.41
N SER A 467 -2.71 -15.04 -35.32
CA SER A 467 -1.32 -15.24 -35.77
C SER A 467 -0.34 -14.18 -35.26
N GLN A 468 -0.75 -13.35 -34.30
CA GLN A 468 0.08 -12.38 -33.59
C GLN A 468 -0.42 -12.28 -32.15
N VAL A 469 0.04 -13.18 -31.27
CA VAL A 469 -0.37 -13.24 -29.87
C VAL A 469 0.89 -13.34 -29.01
N HIS A 470 1.30 -12.20 -28.43
CA HIS A 470 2.36 -12.16 -27.44
C HIS A 470 1.79 -11.72 -26.09
N CYS A 471 2.05 -12.53 -25.07
CA CYS A 471 1.64 -12.24 -23.71
C CYS A 471 2.69 -12.77 -22.76
N GLN A 472 3.29 -11.89 -21.98
CA GLN A 472 4.22 -12.27 -20.93
C GLN A 472 3.52 -12.23 -19.58
N ILE A 473 3.55 -13.36 -18.87
CA ILE A 473 2.92 -13.53 -17.57
C ILE A 473 4.00 -13.49 -16.50
N ILE A 474 4.05 -12.41 -15.72
CA ILE A 474 5.06 -12.19 -14.69
C ILE A 474 4.41 -12.41 -13.32
N LYS A 475 4.91 -13.42 -12.59
CA LYS A 475 4.44 -13.77 -11.25
C LYS A 475 5.53 -13.47 -10.23
N CYS A 476 5.19 -12.67 -9.20
CA CYS A 476 6.11 -12.21 -8.16
C CYS A 476 5.69 -12.67 -6.76
#